data_AF-A0A2N6VJQ6-F1
#
_entry.id   AF-A0A2N6VJQ6-F1
#
_cell.length_a   1.000
_cell.length_b   1.000
_cell.length_c   1.000
_cell.angle_alpha   90.00
_cell.angle_beta   90.00
_cell.angle_gamma   90.00
#
_symmetry.space_group_name_H-M   'P 1'
#
loop_
_entity.id
_entity.type
_entity.pdbx_description
1 polymer ?
#
loop_
_entity_poly.entity_id
_entity_poly.type
_entity_poly.pdbx_seq_one_letter_code
_entity_poly.pdbx_strand_id
1 'polypeptide(L)' 'LSATRGSQALQGKVAEKDAEIIARLKQAGAIPFGRTTTPEMSCATFTHTREWGVTR' A
#
# COMPACT_ATOMS: atom_id res chain seq x y z
N LEU A 1 7.18 4.58 -3.97
CA LEU A 1 6.54 4.11 -2.70
C LEU A 1 6.28 2.61 -2.81
N SER A 2 6.31 1.88 -1.69
CA SER A 2 6.09 0.41 -1.63
C SER A 2 4.76 -0.01 -2.27
N ALA A 3 4.78 -1.10 -3.05
CA ALA A 3 3.67 -1.60 -3.86
C ALA A 3 3.43 -3.11 -3.69
N THR A 4 3.64 -3.63 -2.47
CA THR A 4 3.56 -5.08 -2.18
C THR A 4 2.13 -5.65 -2.15
N ARG A 5 1.10 -4.81 -2.04
CA ARG A 5 -0.32 -5.22 -1.94
C ARG A 5 -0.61 -6.21 -0.80
N GLY A 6 0.19 -6.16 0.27
CA GLY A 6 0.07 -7.09 1.40
C GLY A 6 0.53 -8.52 1.10
N SER A 7 1.16 -8.76 -0.07
CA SER A 7 1.61 -10.08 -0.50
C SER A 7 3.12 -10.22 -0.37
N GLN A 8 3.58 -11.32 0.24
CA GLN A 8 5.00 -11.65 0.36
C GLN A 8 5.65 -11.89 -1.01
N ALA A 9 4.87 -12.31 -2.02
CA ALA A 9 5.38 -12.51 -3.38
C ALA A 9 5.82 -11.19 -4.05
N LEU A 10 5.38 -10.04 -3.54
CA LEU A 10 5.71 -8.72 -4.04
C LEU A 10 6.60 -7.93 -3.06
N GLN A 11 7.24 -8.61 -2.10
CA GLN A 11 8.11 -7.98 -1.12
C GLN A 11 9.20 -7.14 -1.82
N GLY A 12 9.40 -5.90 -1.36
CA GLY A 12 10.35 -4.96 -1.95
C GLY A 12 9.92 -4.33 -3.29
N LYS A 13 8.75 -4.67 -3.85
CA LYS A 13 8.27 -4.04 -5.09
C LYS A 13 8.02 -2.55 -4.86
N VAL A 14 8.63 -1.71 -5.70
CA VAL A 14 8.41 -0.27 -5.75
C VAL A 14 7.58 0.06 -6.99
N ALA A 15 6.57 0.93 -6.84
CA ALA A 15 5.80 1.43 -7.97
C ALA A 15 6.64 2.39 -8.82
N GLU A 16 6.63 2.20 -10.15
CA GLU A 16 7.31 3.05 -11.13
C GLU A 16 6.62 4.41 -11.32
N LYS A 17 5.30 4.44 -11.11
CA LYS A 17 4.47 5.64 -11.23
C LYS A 17 3.45 5.73 -10.11
N ASP A 18 3.04 6.96 -9.81
CA ASP A 18 1.93 7.20 -8.90
C ASP A 18 0.62 6.68 -9.49
N ALA A 19 -0.27 6.22 -8.61
CA ALA A 19 -1.68 6.03 -8.99
C ALA A 19 -2.33 7.41 -9.20
N GLU A 20 -3.31 7.49 -10.10
CA GLU A 20 -3.97 8.75 -10.46
C GLU A 20 -4.48 9.53 -9.24
N ILE A 21 -5.07 8.84 -8.26
CA ILE A 21 -5.52 9.47 -7.01
C ILE A 21 -4.36 10.10 -6.21
N ILE A 22 -3.19 9.46 -6.17
CA ILE A 22 -2.02 9.98 -5.48
C ILE A 22 -1.46 11.20 -6.22
N ALA A 23 -1.43 11.16 -7.55
CA ALA A 23 -1.00 12.29 -8.38
C ALA A 23 -1.88 13.53 -8.13
N ARG A 24 -3.21 13.35 -8.13
CA ARG A 24 -4.17 14.45 -7.83
C ARG A 24 -4.02 14.99 -6.43
N LEU A 25 -3.85 14.13 -5.42
CA LEU A 25 -3.63 14.55 -4.04
C LEU A 25 -2.35 15.38 -3.89
N LYS A 26 -1.24 14.94 -4.51
CA LYS A 26 0.01 15.70 -4.52
C LYS A 26 -0.14 17.06 -5.21
N GLN A 27 -0.84 17.12 -6.34
CA GLN A 27 -1.14 18.38 -7.05
C GLN A 27 -1.97 19.34 -6.20
N ALA A 28 -2.87 18.82 -5.35
CA ALA A 28 -3.64 19.60 -4.39
C ALA A 28 -2.84 20.03 -3.14
N GLY A 29 -1.55 19.69 -3.06
CA GLY A 29 -0.68 20.05 -1.93
C GLY A 29 -0.61 19.02 -0.80
N ALA A 30 -1.19 17.83 -0.96
CA ALA A 30 -1.08 16.78 0.04
C ALA A 30 0.33 16.17 0.08
N ILE A 31 0.81 15.85 1.28
CA ILE A 31 2.12 15.21 1.52
C ILE A 31 1.88 13.80 2.06
N PRO A 32 2.02 12.74 1.24
CA PRO A 32 1.91 11.36 1.72
C PRO A 32 3.07 11.03 2.65
N PHE A 33 2.78 10.81 3.92
CA PHE A 33 3.79 10.49 4.94
C PHE A 33 4.01 8.98 5.14
N GLY A 34 3.08 8.14 4.66
CA GLY A 34 3.13 6.71 4.87
C GLY A 34 2.12 5.93 4.06
N ARG A 35 2.15 4.61 4.21
CA ARG A 35 1.21 3.67 3.62
C ARG A 35 0.58 2.85 4.73
N THR A 36 -0.73 2.64 4.66
CA THR A 36 -1.43 1.72 5.54
C THR A 36 -1.29 0.29 5.03
N THR A 37 -1.33 -0.66 5.95
CA THR A 37 -1.36 -2.09 5.66
C THR A 37 -2.72 -2.49 5.09
N THR A 38 -2.75 -3.49 4.20
CA THR A 38 -3.98 -4.06 3.62
C THR A 38 -3.96 -5.58 3.75
N PRO A 39 -5.12 -6.26 3.71
CA PRO A 39 -5.14 -7.70 3.44
C PRO A 39 -4.38 -8.02 2.15
N GLU A 40 -3.94 -9.28 2.02
CA GLU A 40 -3.26 -9.74 0.82
C GLU A 40 -4.21 -9.60 -0.39
N MET A 41 -3.77 -8.81 -1.38
CA MET A 41 -4.54 -8.48 -2.58
C MET A 41 -5.94 -7.89 -2.31
N SER A 42 -6.17 -7.35 -1.11
CA SER A 42 -7.49 -6.91 -0.64
C SER A 42 -8.56 -8.01 -0.72
N CYS A 43 -8.19 -9.29 -0.57
CA CYS A 43 -9.09 -10.44 -0.70
C CYS A 43 -9.61 -10.98 0.64
N ALA A 44 -9.58 -10.18 1.70
CA ALA A 44 -10.12 -10.54 3.01
C ALA A 44 -10.70 -9.33 3.74
N THR A 45 -11.53 -9.58 4.75
CA THR A 45 -12.18 -8.57 5.59
C THR A 45 -11.38 -8.21 6.85
N PHE A 46 -10.12 -8.66 6.94
CA PHE A 46 -9.20 -8.40 8.05
C PHE A 46 -7.81 -8.03 7.51
N THR A 47 -7.03 -7.28 8.29
CA THR A 47 -5.70 -6.79 7.87
C THR A 47 -4.58 -7.60 8.52
N HIS A 48 -4.64 -8.92 8.36
CA HIS A 48 -3.61 -9.86 8.83
C HIS A 48 -2.90 -10.40 7.59
N THR A 49 -1.61 -10.14 7.47
CA THR A 49 -0.80 -10.63 6.35
C THR A 49 0.54 -11.13 6.84
N ARG A 50 1.15 -12.08 6.11
CA ARG A 50 2.51 -12.52 6.42
C ARG A 50 3.55 -11.43 6.19
N GLU A 51 3.30 -10.53 5.24
CA GLU A 51 4.15 -9.39 4.91
C GLU A 51 4.20 -8.33 6.03
N TRP A 52 3.04 -7.96 6.60
CA TRP A 52 2.94 -6.82 7.53
C TRP A 52 2.52 -7.19 8.96
N GLY A 53 2.22 -8.45 9.22
CA GLY A 53 1.68 -8.91 10.51
C GLY A 53 0.20 -8.57 10.69
N VAL A 54 -0.19 -8.31 11.94
CA VAL A 54 -1.57 -8.03 12.37
C VAL A 54 -1.69 -6.58 12.80
N THR A 55 -2.51 -5.81 12.10
CA THR A 55 -2.88 -4.44 12.51
C THR A 55 -3.90 -4.49 13.64
N ARG A 56 -3.72 -3.64 14.67
CA ARG A 56 -4.54 -3.55 15.89
C ARG A 56 -4.98 -2.12 16.15
#